data_AF-A0A960K7T6-F1
#
_entry.id   AF-A0A960K7T6-F1
#
_cell.length_a   1.000
_cell.length_b   1.000
_cell.length_c   1.000
_cell.angle_alpha   90.00
_cell.angle_beta   90.00
_cell.angle_gamma   90.00
#
_symmetry.space_group_name_H-M   'P 1'
#
loop_
_entity.id
_entity.type
_entity.pdbx_description
1 polymer ?
#
loop_
_entity_poly.entity_id
_entity_poly.type
_entity_poly.pdbx_seq_one_letter_code
_entity_poly.pdbx_strand_id
1 'polypeptide(L)'
;ARSLGSGSSPDLRAVLGNAVDPSVCEPGGGYDGVRIFAIHIGSDPTTADSFQALADGTCGRYINALTPQEVVDAILEVIGEVSTLPSNQPPDLSGAVPSRARLWPPNGKFQAIDILGVTDPEGEEVTITITAITQDEPVDGQGHGHGHGLGGGHGHGNGHGHGNGHGHGNGHGHGGGPPETADGRGVGTPTAEVRAERDGHGNGRVYEISFLAMDASGASAQGSVQVCVPQRPHGDCVDDGQDYDSTDP
;
A
#
# COMPACT_ATOMS: atom_id res chain seq x y z
N ALA A 1 -58.15 0.65 30.86
CA ALA A 1 -58.11 -0.78 30.51
C ALA A 1 -59.15 -1.05 29.43
N ARG A 2 -58.76 -1.16 28.16
CA ARG A 2 -59.62 -1.71 27.11
C ARG A 2 -59.40 -3.22 27.09
N SER A 3 -60.49 -3.97 27.31
CA SER A 3 -60.56 -5.41 27.10
C SER A 3 -60.17 -5.71 25.66
N LEU A 4 -59.03 -6.38 25.46
CA LEU A 4 -58.73 -7.04 24.20
C LEU A 4 -59.56 -8.32 24.19
N GLY A 5 -60.59 -8.33 23.35
CA GLY A 5 -61.41 -9.52 23.12
C GLY A 5 -60.54 -10.69 22.71
N SER A 6 -60.90 -11.88 23.19
CA SER A 6 -60.32 -13.18 22.87
C SER A 6 -60.58 -13.57 21.41
N GLY A 7 -60.06 -12.77 20.48
CA GLY A 7 -59.96 -13.17 19.08
C GLY A 7 -58.98 -14.32 19.02
N SER A 8 -59.45 -15.50 18.65
CA SER A 8 -58.64 -16.65 18.30
C SER A 8 -57.48 -16.18 17.41
N SER A 9 -56.23 -16.36 17.85
CA SER A 9 -55.07 -16.18 16.96
C SER A 9 -55.37 -16.92 15.66
N PRO A 10 -55.27 -16.27 14.49
CA PRO A 10 -55.51 -16.95 13.24
C PRO A 10 -54.54 -18.14 13.16
N ASP A 11 -55.10 -19.35 13.04
CA ASP A 11 -54.30 -20.55 12.83
C ASP A 11 -53.65 -20.41 11.45
N LEU A 12 -52.37 -20.06 11.43
CA LEU A 12 -51.62 -19.85 10.19
C LEU A 12 -51.53 -21.14 9.36
N ARG A 13 -51.71 -22.32 9.98
CA ARG A 13 -51.84 -23.60 9.27
C ARG A 13 -53.10 -23.64 8.41
N ALA A 14 -54.18 -22.95 8.82
CA ALA A 14 -55.40 -22.84 8.04
C ALA A 14 -55.27 -21.89 6.82
N VAL A 15 -54.29 -20.98 6.84
CA VAL A 15 -54.04 -20.01 5.75
C VAL A 15 -53.01 -20.54 4.75
N LEU A 16 -51.95 -21.19 5.23
CA LEU A 16 -50.86 -21.69 4.38
C LEU A 16 -51.03 -23.15 3.93
N GLY A 17 -51.92 -23.91 4.59
CA GLY A 17 -52.07 -25.35 4.36
C GLY A 17 -51.12 -26.19 5.20
N ASN A 18 -50.97 -27.47 4.81
CA ASN A 18 -50.02 -28.38 5.46
C ASN A 18 -48.57 -27.99 5.15
N ALA A 19 -47.65 -28.39 6.02
CA ALA A 19 -46.21 -28.26 5.77
C ALA A 19 -45.85 -28.82 4.39
N VAL A 20 -44.95 -28.14 3.69
CA VAL A 20 -44.44 -28.62 2.40
C VAL A 20 -43.64 -29.90 2.65
N ASP A 21 -43.72 -30.85 1.71
CA ASP A 21 -42.92 -32.08 1.79
C ASP A 21 -41.43 -31.70 1.88
N PRO A 22 -40.70 -32.16 2.92
CA PRO A 22 -39.30 -31.81 3.12
C PRO A 22 -38.40 -32.10 1.92
N SER A 23 -38.73 -33.13 1.12
CA SER A 23 -37.96 -33.50 -0.07
C SER A 23 -37.98 -32.43 -1.18
N VAL A 24 -39.00 -31.57 -1.19
CA VAL A 24 -39.13 -30.45 -2.13
C VAL A 24 -38.30 -29.24 -1.68
N CYS A 25 -37.97 -29.17 -0.39
CA CYS A 25 -37.23 -28.06 0.21
C CYS A 25 -35.69 -28.22 0.09
N GLU A 26 -35.21 -29.44 -0.17
CA GLU A 26 -33.79 -29.76 -0.37
C GLU A 26 -33.19 -29.08 -1.63
N PRO A 27 -31.85 -28.91 -1.71
CA PRO A 27 -31.19 -28.41 -2.91
C PRO A 27 -31.51 -29.29 -4.13
N GLY A 28 -32.22 -28.72 -5.12
CA GLY A 28 -32.71 -29.44 -6.30
C GLY A 28 -34.15 -29.96 -6.21
N GLY A 29 -34.83 -29.78 -5.08
CA GLY A 29 -36.21 -30.22 -4.81
C GLY A 29 -37.32 -29.44 -5.54
N GLY A 30 -36.97 -28.39 -6.29
CA GLY A 30 -37.92 -27.71 -7.19
C GLY A 30 -38.92 -26.75 -6.52
N TYR A 31 -38.73 -26.36 -5.25
CA TYR A 31 -39.55 -25.32 -4.63
C TYR A 31 -39.26 -23.93 -5.22
N ASP A 32 -40.23 -23.38 -5.96
CA ASP A 32 -40.18 -22.05 -6.62
C ASP A 32 -41.06 -20.99 -5.91
N GLY A 33 -41.49 -21.28 -4.68
CA GLY A 33 -42.32 -20.38 -3.86
C GLY A 33 -41.51 -19.36 -3.05
N VAL A 34 -42.22 -18.41 -2.42
CA VAL A 34 -41.62 -17.50 -1.44
C VAL A 34 -41.20 -18.30 -0.21
N ARG A 35 -39.95 -18.11 0.25
CA ARG A 35 -39.44 -18.70 1.50
C ARG A 35 -39.50 -17.69 2.64
N ILE A 36 -40.11 -18.07 3.76
CA ILE A 36 -40.23 -17.20 4.93
C ILE A 36 -39.21 -17.62 6.00
N PHE A 37 -38.30 -16.72 6.31
CA PHE A 37 -37.37 -16.85 7.42
C PHE A 37 -37.89 -16.04 8.61
N ALA A 38 -38.04 -16.68 9.77
CA ALA A 38 -38.60 -16.06 10.97
C ALA A 38 -37.63 -16.18 12.14
N ILE A 39 -37.23 -15.03 12.68
CA ILE A 39 -36.45 -14.95 13.92
C ILE A 39 -37.40 -14.47 15.02
N HIS A 40 -37.69 -15.35 15.98
CA HIS A 40 -38.53 -15.03 17.12
C HIS A 40 -37.66 -14.73 18.34
N ILE A 41 -37.90 -13.57 18.96
CA ILE A 41 -37.21 -13.13 20.17
C ILE A 41 -38.20 -13.19 21.34
N GLY A 42 -38.02 -14.17 22.22
CA GLY A 42 -38.89 -14.34 23.39
C GLY A 42 -39.27 -15.80 23.64
N SER A 43 -40.13 -16.01 24.64
CA SER A 43 -40.48 -17.35 25.14
C SER A 43 -41.97 -17.67 24.99
N ASP A 44 -42.72 -16.96 24.16
CA ASP A 44 -44.14 -17.25 23.93
C ASP A 44 -44.29 -18.46 22.99
N PRO A 45 -44.78 -19.62 23.49
CA PRO A 45 -44.89 -20.83 22.69
C PRO A 45 -45.91 -20.68 21.55
N THR A 46 -46.95 -19.87 21.73
CA THR A 46 -47.99 -19.66 20.71
C THR A 46 -47.43 -18.94 19.48
N THR A 47 -46.56 -17.97 19.75
CA THR A 47 -45.85 -17.21 18.72
C THR A 47 -44.80 -18.08 18.03
N ALA A 48 -44.09 -18.92 18.79
CA ALA A 48 -43.15 -19.90 18.24
C ALA A 48 -43.83 -20.87 17.26
N ASP A 49 -44.95 -21.48 17.66
CA ASP A 49 -45.69 -22.43 16.83
C ASP A 49 -46.21 -21.78 15.53
N SER A 50 -46.65 -20.52 15.64
CA SER A 50 -47.13 -19.72 14.50
C SER A 50 -46.03 -19.45 13.47
N PHE A 51 -44.84 -19.03 13.92
CA PHE A 51 -43.71 -18.75 13.04
C PHE A 51 -43.07 -20.02 12.48
N GLN A 52 -43.01 -21.10 13.27
CA GLN A 52 -42.57 -22.41 12.79
C GLN A 52 -43.49 -22.90 11.65
N ALA A 53 -44.81 -22.80 11.82
CA ALA A 53 -45.76 -23.19 10.78
C ALA A 53 -45.60 -22.37 9.49
N LEU A 54 -45.32 -21.06 9.61
CA LEU A 54 -45.03 -20.18 8.46
C LEU A 54 -43.76 -20.62 7.71
N ALA A 55 -42.68 -20.91 8.43
CA ALA A 55 -41.43 -21.38 7.85
C ALA A 55 -41.59 -22.74 7.15
N ASP A 56 -42.22 -23.71 7.83
CA ASP A 56 -42.43 -25.07 7.30
C ASP A 56 -43.34 -25.08 6.06
N GLY A 57 -44.34 -24.19 6.01
CA GLY A 57 -45.23 -24.03 4.86
C GLY A 57 -44.57 -23.38 3.64
N THR A 58 -43.36 -22.84 3.79
CA THR A 58 -42.69 -22.06 2.75
C THR A 58 -41.30 -22.56 2.39
N CYS A 59 -40.91 -23.76 2.83
CA CYS A 59 -39.53 -24.23 2.76
C CYS A 59 -38.52 -23.18 3.29
N GLY A 60 -38.97 -22.39 4.27
CA GLY A 60 -38.21 -21.38 4.97
C GLY A 60 -37.62 -21.95 6.25
N ARG A 61 -37.27 -21.08 7.21
CA ARG A 61 -36.64 -21.50 8.45
C ARG A 61 -37.05 -20.63 9.63
N TYR A 62 -37.37 -21.28 10.74
CA TYR A 62 -37.67 -20.64 12.01
C TYR A 62 -36.48 -20.78 12.96
N ILE A 63 -36.11 -19.67 13.60
CA ILE A 63 -35.05 -19.62 14.61
C ILE A 63 -35.62 -18.94 15.85
N ASN A 64 -35.52 -19.62 16.99
CA ASN A 64 -35.87 -19.05 18.29
C ASN A 64 -34.61 -18.50 18.96
N ALA A 65 -34.57 -17.20 19.23
CA ALA A 65 -33.47 -16.53 19.90
C ALA A 65 -33.92 -16.01 21.27
N LEU A 66 -33.22 -16.42 22.32
CA LEU A 66 -33.44 -16.04 23.72
C LEU A 66 -32.36 -15.07 24.21
N THR A 67 -31.25 -14.94 23.49
CA THR A 67 -30.15 -14.02 23.81
C THR A 67 -29.83 -13.10 22.63
N PRO A 68 -29.24 -11.91 22.90
CA PRO A 68 -28.76 -11.03 21.83
C PRO A 68 -27.77 -11.72 20.87
N GLN A 69 -26.94 -12.63 21.38
CA GLN A 69 -25.99 -13.37 20.55
C GLN A 69 -26.71 -14.34 19.60
N GLU A 70 -27.73 -15.06 20.09
CA GLU A 70 -28.54 -15.95 19.24
C GLU A 70 -29.30 -15.18 18.15
N VAL A 71 -29.68 -13.91 18.39
CA VAL A 71 -30.27 -13.05 17.35
C VAL A 71 -29.25 -12.74 16.26
N VAL A 72 -28.00 -12.44 16.64
CA VAL A 72 -26.90 -12.19 15.68
C VAL A 72 -26.62 -13.44 14.86
N ASP A 73 -26.50 -14.59 15.52
CA ASP A 73 -26.25 -15.87 14.86
C ASP A 73 -27.40 -16.23 13.89
N ALA A 74 -28.65 -16.02 14.32
CA ALA A 74 -29.84 -16.24 13.50
C ALA A 74 -29.89 -15.33 12.26
N ILE A 75 -29.53 -14.04 12.42
CA ILE A 75 -29.49 -13.08 11.31
C ILE A 75 -28.44 -13.53 10.29
N LEU A 76 -27.22 -13.86 10.74
CA LEU A 76 -26.11 -14.32 9.90
C LEU A 76 -26.46 -15.59 9.12
N GLU A 77 -27.22 -16.48 9.75
CA GLU A 77 -27.67 -17.72 9.13
C GLU A 77 -28.75 -17.48 8.05
N VAL A 78 -29.69 -16.56 8.29
CA VAL A 78 -30.78 -16.24 7.36
C VAL A 78 -30.30 -15.45 6.14
N ILE A 79 -29.34 -14.54 6.33
CA ILE A 79 -28.78 -13.75 5.22
C ILE A 79 -27.73 -14.53 4.40
N GLY A 80 -27.40 -15.76 4.83
CA GLY A 80 -26.19 -16.47 4.37
C GLY A 80 -24.95 -15.74 4.89
N GLU A 81 -23.87 -16.47 5.16
CA GLU A 81 -22.63 -15.91 5.71
C GLU A 81 -22.31 -14.49 5.20
N VAL A 82 -22.55 -13.46 6.02
CA VAL A 82 -21.81 -12.19 5.89
C VAL A 82 -20.42 -12.46 6.45
N SER A 83 -19.68 -13.34 5.79
CA SER A 83 -18.33 -13.76 6.18
C SER A 83 -17.59 -14.54 5.09
N THR A 84 -17.75 -14.20 3.81
CA THR A 84 -16.77 -14.62 2.78
C THR A 84 -16.62 -13.66 1.59
N LEU A 85 -16.99 -12.37 1.69
CA LEU A 85 -16.32 -11.43 0.78
C LEU A 85 -14.82 -11.59 1.08
N PRO A 86 -13.96 -11.96 0.12
CA PRO A 86 -12.54 -12.01 0.38
C PRO A 86 -12.18 -10.63 0.93
N SER A 87 -11.75 -10.58 2.19
CA SER A 87 -11.25 -9.36 2.76
C SER A 87 -10.01 -9.03 1.96
N ASN A 88 -10.10 -8.02 1.11
CA ASN A 88 -8.97 -7.59 0.30
C ASN A 88 -7.76 -7.34 1.21
N GLN A 89 -6.70 -8.13 1.05
CA GLN A 89 -5.50 -8.00 1.86
C GLN A 89 -4.59 -6.97 1.20
N PRO A 90 -3.79 -6.22 1.97
CA PRO A 90 -2.81 -5.33 1.36
C PRO A 90 -1.74 -6.14 0.61
N PRO A 91 -1.10 -5.54 -0.41
CA PRO A 91 0.01 -6.18 -1.12
C PRO A 91 1.14 -6.64 -0.19
N ASP A 92 1.71 -7.82 -0.47
CA ASP A 92 2.89 -8.36 0.19
C ASP A 92 4.17 -7.73 -0.38
N LEU A 93 4.93 -7.05 0.48
CA LEU A 93 6.18 -6.37 0.16
C LEU A 93 7.43 -7.17 0.56
N SER A 94 7.29 -8.37 1.13
CA SER A 94 8.41 -9.15 1.66
C SER A 94 9.41 -9.58 0.59
N GLY A 95 8.98 -9.63 -0.68
CA GLY A 95 9.82 -9.88 -1.86
C GLY A 95 10.30 -8.62 -2.59
N ALA A 96 9.99 -7.42 -2.08
CA ALA A 96 10.29 -6.17 -2.77
C ALA A 96 11.80 -5.97 -2.96
N VAL A 97 12.23 -5.82 -4.22
CA VAL A 97 13.63 -5.58 -4.59
C VAL A 97 13.71 -4.54 -5.71
N PRO A 98 14.78 -3.73 -5.75
CA PRO A 98 14.99 -2.81 -6.85
C PRO A 98 15.44 -3.57 -8.11
N SER A 99 15.02 -3.12 -9.29
CA SER A 99 15.45 -3.69 -10.57
C SER A 99 16.97 -3.60 -10.77
N ARG A 100 17.62 -2.65 -10.06
CA ARG A 100 19.08 -2.52 -9.97
C ARG A 100 19.50 -2.15 -8.56
N ALA A 101 19.93 -3.13 -7.77
CA ALA A 101 20.45 -2.89 -6.42
C ALA A 101 21.85 -2.22 -6.39
N ARG A 102 22.57 -2.22 -7.52
CA ARG A 102 23.97 -1.74 -7.58
C ARG A 102 24.23 -0.91 -8.84
N LEU A 103 24.77 0.29 -8.66
CA LEU A 103 25.12 1.21 -9.74
C LEU A 103 26.64 1.35 -9.85
N TRP A 104 27.21 0.78 -10.92
CA TRP A 104 28.63 0.92 -11.23
C TRP A 104 28.83 0.97 -12.76
N PRO A 105 29.75 1.80 -13.29
CA PRO A 105 30.62 2.75 -12.58
C PRO A 105 29.90 4.03 -12.13
N PRO A 106 30.44 4.78 -11.15
CA PRO A 106 29.91 6.09 -10.73
C PRO A 106 30.12 7.14 -11.82
N ASN A 107 29.16 7.25 -12.73
CA ASN A 107 29.29 8.08 -13.94
C ASN A 107 28.43 9.34 -13.90
N GLY A 108 27.78 9.64 -12.76
CA GLY A 108 26.93 10.82 -12.57
C GLY A 108 25.62 10.80 -13.38
N LYS A 109 25.29 9.67 -14.03
CA LYS A 109 24.07 9.54 -14.84
C LYS A 109 22.92 9.00 -13.99
N PHE A 110 21.71 9.51 -14.26
CA PHE A 110 20.49 8.94 -13.72
C PHE A 110 20.26 7.52 -14.24
N GLN A 111 19.83 6.66 -13.32
CA GLN A 111 19.50 5.27 -13.57
C GLN A 111 18.08 5.02 -13.07
N ALA A 112 17.22 4.54 -13.98
CA ALA A 112 15.86 4.13 -13.65
C ALA A 112 15.88 2.86 -12.79
N ILE A 113 15.10 2.89 -11.72
CA ILE A 113 14.91 1.84 -10.73
C ILE A 113 13.42 1.57 -10.60
N ASP A 114 13.03 0.35 -10.94
CA ASP A 114 11.67 -0.16 -10.75
C ASP A 114 11.63 -1.03 -9.49
N ILE A 115 10.49 -1.08 -8.82
CA ILE A 115 10.26 -1.98 -7.69
C ILE A 115 9.69 -3.30 -8.22
N LEU A 116 10.36 -4.40 -7.94
CA LEU A 116 9.99 -5.75 -8.37
C LEU A 116 9.66 -6.63 -7.16
N GLY A 117 8.96 -7.74 -7.39
CA GLY A 117 8.71 -8.76 -6.35
C GLY A 117 7.62 -8.41 -5.33
N VAL A 118 6.87 -7.34 -5.57
CA VAL A 118 5.62 -7.04 -4.85
C VAL A 118 4.50 -7.89 -5.43
N THR A 119 3.72 -8.55 -4.57
CA THR A 119 2.63 -9.44 -4.99
C THR A 119 1.39 -9.21 -4.16
N ASP A 120 0.22 -9.41 -4.76
CA ASP A 120 -1.06 -9.37 -4.06
C ASP A 120 -1.50 -10.79 -3.66
N PRO A 121 -1.96 -11.04 -2.41
CA PRO A 121 -2.40 -12.37 -1.97
C PRO A 121 -3.61 -12.90 -2.75
N GLU A 122 -4.48 -12.02 -3.22
CA GLU A 122 -5.64 -12.31 -4.05
C GLU A 122 -5.30 -12.39 -5.56
N GLY A 123 -4.06 -12.06 -5.93
CA GLY A 123 -3.54 -12.12 -7.29
C GLY A 123 -3.95 -10.92 -8.16
N GLU A 124 -4.35 -9.82 -7.53
CA GLU A 124 -4.70 -8.57 -8.22
C GLU A 124 -3.46 -7.83 -8.75
N GLU A 125 -3.68 -6.93 -9.70
CA GLU A 125 -2.62 -6.07 -10.22
C GLU A 125 -2.23 -5.03 -9.16
N VAL A 126 -0.92 -4.93 -8.88
CA VAL A 126 -0.38 -3.96 -7.92
C VAL A 126 0.21 -2.77 -8.65
N THR A 127 -0.27 -1.57 -8.30
CA THR A 127 0.30 -0.30 -8.75
C THR A 127 1.31 0.21 -7.72
N ILE A 128 2.51 0.55 -8.18
CA ILE A 128 3.57 1.15 -7.35
C ILE A 128 3.60 2.66 -7.57
N THR A 129 3.77 3.41 -6.49
CA THR A 129 4.04 4.86 -6.51
C THR A 129 5.21 5.18 -5.59
N ILE A 130 6.26 5.78 -6.13
CA ILE A 130 7.41 6.26 -5.33
C ILE A 130 6.95 7.44 -4.48
N THR A 131 7.19 7.36 -3.17
CA THR A 131 6.75 8.38 -2.20
C THR A 131 7.88 9.25 -1.69
N ALA A 132 9.10 8.71 -1.60
CA ALA A 132 10.30 9.46 -1.23
C ALA A 132 11.56 8.79 -1.77
N ILE A 133 12.61 9.58 -1.95
CA ILE A 133 13.95 9.10 -2.30
C ILE A 133 14.92 9.82 -1.37
N THR A 134 15.61 9.08 -0.51
CA THR A 134 16.58 9.61 0.43
C THR A 134 17.95 8.98 0.21
N GLN A 135 19.00 9.64 0.68
CA GLN A 135 20.38 9.17 0.59
C GLN A 135 21.14 9.42 1.89
N ASP A 136 22.19 8.62 2.12
CA ASP A 136 23.06 8.67 3.30
C ASP A 136 24.21 9.68 3.20
N GLU A 137 24.59 10.05 1.98
CA GLU A 137 25.59 11.09 1.70
C GLU A 137 24.92 12.39 1.23
N PRO A 138 25.45 13.58 1.57
CA PRO A 138 24.92 14.84 1.07
C PRO A 138 24.99 14.93 -0.46
N VAL A 139 24.12 15.76 -1.05
CA VAL A 139 24.20 16.04 -2.48
C VAL A 139 25.54 16.73 -2.79
N ASP A 140 26.28 16.18 -3.73
CA ASP A 140 27.54 16.76 -4.20
C ASP A 140 27.24 17.94 -5.15
N GLY A 141 26.86 19.09 -4.58
CA GLY A 141 26.67 20.35 -5.32
C GLY A 141 27.97 20.94 -5.90
N GLN A 142 29.12 20.31 -5.65
CA GLN A 142 30.43 20.81 -6.02
C GLN A 142 31.21 19.70 -6.72
N GLY A 143 31.34 19.79 -8.04
CA GLY A 143 32.14 18.85 -8.80
C GLY A 143 33.54 18.69 -8.17
N HIS A 144 33.87 17.46 -7.77
CA HIS A 144 35.18 17.07 -7.27
C HIS A 144 36.22 17.02 -8.38
N GLY A 145 36.34 18.11 -9.13
CA GLY A 145 37.56 18.40 -9.85
C GLY A 145 38.60 18.80 -8.82
N HIS A 146 39.80 18.24 -8.91
CA HIS A 146 41.00 18.86 -8.37
C HIS A 146 41.22 20.21 -9.08
N GLY A 147 40.39 21.19 -8.78
CA GLY A 147 40.48 22.55 -9.24
C GLY A 147 41.14 23.35 -8.14
N HIS A 148 42.33 23.87 -8.42
CA HIS A 148 42.93 24.92 -7.63
C HIS A 148 41.98 26.12 -7.61
N GLY A 149 41.06 26.15 -6.64
CA GLY A 149 40.08 27.19 -6.48
C GLY A 149 40.77 28.51 -6.16
N LEU A 150 40.87 29.38 -7.16
CA LEU A 150 41.18 30.80 -6.97
C LEU A 150 39.95 31.46 -6.32
N GLY A 151 39.81 31.27 -5.01
CA GLY A 151 38.89 32.06 -4.21
C GLY A 151 39.32 33.52 -4.27
N GLY A 152 38.49 34.37 -4.90
CA GLY A 152 38.57 35.82 -4.79
C GLY A 152 38.15 36.29 -3.40
N GLY A 153 38.94 35.94 -2.38
CA GLY A 153 38.83 36.51 -1.05
C GLY A 153 39.52 37.88 -1.03
N HIS A 154 38.80 38.93 -0.62
CA HIS A 154 39.43 40.19 -0.22
C HIS A 154 40.06 39.99 1.17
N GLY A 155 41.23 39.35 1.19
CA GLY A 155 42.09 39.25 2.36
C GLY A 155 43.07 40.43 2.39
N HIS A 156 43.07 41.20 3.48
CA HIS A 156 44.13 42.15 3.77
C HIS A 156 45.36 41.39 4.30
N GLY A 157 46.20 40.91 3.39
CA GLY A 157 47.49 40.31 3.72
C GLY A 157 48.61 41.34 3.64
N ASN A 158 49.36 41.54 4.74
CA ASN A 158 50.64 42.23 4.71
C ASN A 158 51.72 41.27 4.21
N GLY A 159 52.01 41.31 2.91
CA GLY A 159 53.09 40.54 2.29
C GLY A 159 54.06 41.44 1.54
N HIS A 160 55.32 41.45 1.96
CA HIS A 160 56.43 42.01 1.19
C HIS A 160 56.93 40.94 0.22
N GLY A 161 56.69 41.14 -1.07
CA GLY A 161 57.16 40.22 -2.11
C GLY A 161 57.42 40.97 -3.41
N HIS A 162 58.64 40.84 -3.92
CA HIS A 162 59.06 41.36 -5.22
C HIS A 162 58.78 40.30 -6.29
N GLY A 163 57.97 40.65 -7.30
CA GLY A 163 57.70 39.78 -8.44
C GLY A 163 57.14 40.56 -9.61
N ASN A 164 57.84 40.51 -10.75
CA ASN A 164 57.38 41.02 -12.04
C ASN A 164 56.64 39.90 -12.77
N GLY A 165 55.37 40.12 -13.12
CA GLY A 165 54.60 39.18 -13.96
C GLY A 165 53.50 39.90 -14.73
N HIS A 166 53.67 39.98 -16.04
CA HIS A 166 52.62 40.37 -16.99
C HIS A 166 51.96 39.09 -17.52
N GLY A 167 50.66 38.94 -17.33
CA GLY A 167 49.89 37.82 -17.86
C GLY A 167 48.55 38.29 -18.39
N HIS A 168 48.36 38.17 -19.71
CA HIS A 168 47.07 38.33 -20.36
C HIS A 168 46.47 36.94 -20.59
N GLY A 169 45.32 36.67 -19.97
CA GLY A 169 44.57 35.44 -20.17
C GLY A 169 43.15 35.75 -20.63
N ASN A 170 42.85 35.44 -21.88
CA ASN A 170 41.48 35.43 -22.40
C ASN A 170 40.93 33.99 -22.27
N GLY A 171 40.16 33.73 -21.21
CA GLY A 171 39.47 32.46 -21.02
C GLY A 171 38.03 32.54 -21.51
N HIS A 172 37.75 31.96 -22.67
CA HIS A 172 36.38 31.60 -23.10
C HIS A 172 36.08 30.18 -22.57
N GLY A 173 35.22 30.09 -21.56
CA GLY A 173 34.67 28.83 -21.05
C GLY A 173 33.25 28.62 -21.57
N HIS A 174 33.06 27.55 -22.33
CA HIS A 174 31.76 27.14 -22.85
C HIS A 174 30.91 26.52 -21.73
N GLY A 175 29.64 26.94 -21.64
CA GLY A 175 28.72 26.52 -20.60
C GLY A 175 28.39 25.03 -20.62
N GLY A 176 28.28 24.46 -19.43
CA GLY A 176 27.63 23.18 -19.19
C GLY A 176 26.62 23.37 -18.06
N GLY A 177 25.35 23.53 -18.43
CA GLY A 177 24.14 23.38 -17.60
C GLY A 177 24.02 24.22 -16.31
N PRO A 178 22.79 24.52 -15.83
CA PRO A 178 22.62 24.82 -14.41
C PRO A 178 23.06 23.60 -13.59
N PRO A 179 23.56 23.78 -12.34
CA PRO A 179 23.76 22.64 -11.45
C PRO A 179 22.39 22.01 -11.21
N GLU A 180 22.16 20.80 -11.72
CA GLU A 180 21.05 19.98 -11.26
C GLU A 180 21.49 19.36 -9.94
N THR A 181 21.15 20.08 -8.89
CA THR A 181 21.50 19.87 -7.49
C THR A 181 20.77 18.69 -6.83
N ALA A 182 19.92 17.95 -7.54
CA ALA A 182 19.22 16.78 -6.99
C ALA A 182 19.81 15.46 -7.53
N ASP A 183 19.82 14.44 -6.68
CA ASP A 183 20.36 13.11 -6.96
C ASP A 183 19.29 12.04 -7.19
N GLY A 184 18.03 12.40 -6.98
CA GLY A 184 16.85 11.56 -7.15
C GLY A 184 15.71 12.33 -7.82
N ARG A 185 14.89 11.61 -8.59
CA ARG A 185 13.62 12.10 -9.13
C ARG A 185 12.65 10.95 -9.38
N GLY A 186 11.39 11.26 -9.70
CA GLY A 186 10.36 10.25 -9.98
C GLY A 186 9.38 9.97 -8.83
N VAL A 187 9.40 10.77 -7.75
CA VAL A 187 8.35 10.77 -6.73
C VAL A 187 6.99 11.05 -7.38
N GLY A 188 5.98 10.27 -7.01
CA GLY A 188 4.64 10.28 -7.61
C GLY A 188 4.49 9.43 -8.87
N THR A 189 5.54 8.71 -9.29
CA THR A 189 5.54 7.83 -10.47
C THR A 189 5.87 6.39 -10.07
N PRO A 190 5.73 5.37 -10.95
CA PRO A 190 6.08 3.99 -10.59
C PRO A 190 7.59 3.69 -10.63
N THR A 191 8.40 4.61 -11.15
CA THR A 191 9.84 4.42 -11.37
C THR A 191 10.62 5.55 -10.71
N ALA A 192 11.58 5.20 -9.85
CA ALA A 192 12.54 6.16 -9.32
C ALA A 192 13.72 6.30 -10.29
N GLU A 193 14.31 7.48 -10.37
CA GLU A 193 15.59 7.68 -11.06
C GLU A 193 16.59 8.25 -10.07
N VAL A 194 17.66 7.51 -9.79
CA VAL A 194 18.75 7.95 -8.89
C VAL A 194 20.06 8.07 -9.66
N ARG A 195 20.90 9.00 -9.25
CA ARG A 195 22.19 9.26 -9.90
C ARG A 195 23.21 8.20 -9.50
N ALA A 196 23.96 7.67 -10.47
CA ALA A 196 25.15 6.87 -10.19
C ALA A 196 26.32 7.78 -9.78
N GLU A 197 26.17 8.49 -8.67
CA GLU A 197 27.15 9.41 -8.08
C GLU A 197 27.38 9.05 -6.60
N ARG A 198 28.52 9.48 -6.06
CA ARG A 198 28.93 9.28 -4.67
C ARG A 198 30.13 10.18 -4.36
N ASP A 199 30.40 10.40 -3.08
CA ASP A 199 31.68 11.00 -2.68
C ASP A 199 32.83 10.03 -2.99
N GLY A 200 33.90 10.56 -3.60
CA GLY A 200 35.13 9.82 -3.85
C GLY A 200 35.84 9.38 -2.56
N HIS A 201 35.58 10.05 -1.45
CA HIS A 201 36.19 9.78 -0.13
C HIS A 201 35.29 9.00 0.83
N GLY A 202 34.02 8.80 0.48
CA GLY A 202 33.05 8.03 1.25
C GLY A 202 33.23 6.52 1.17
N ASN A 203 32.38 5.81 1.90
CA ASN A 203 32.22 4.34 1.88
C ASN A 203 31.28 3.85 0.77
N GLY A 204 30.66 4.78 0.02
CA GLY A 204 29.79 4.49 -1.10
C GLY A 204 28.34 4.72 -0.72
N ARG A 205 27.62 5.41 -1.60
CA ARG A 205 26.29 5.93 -1.35
C ARG A 205 25.21 4.85 -1.34
N VAL A 206 24.28 4.95 -0.40
CA VAL A 206 23.03 4.20 -0.35
C VAL A 206 21.85 5.14 -0.56
N TYR A 207 21.11 4.88 -1.64
CA TYR A 207 19.78 5.46 -1.81
C TYR A 207 18.74 4.54 -1.15
N GLU A 208 17.81 5.11 -0.40
CA GLU A 208 16.60 4.44 0.05
C GLU A 208 15.42 5.02 -0.73
N ILE A 209 14.71 4.15 -1.44
CA ILE A 209 13.57 4.50 -2.26
C ILE A 209 12.33 3.97 -1.54
N SER A 210 11.53 4.89 -0.99
CA SER A 210 10.26 4.58 -0.35
C SER A 210 9.13 4.57 -1.38
N PHE A 211 8.20 3.62 -1.24
CA PHE A 211 7.08 3.47 -2.17
C PHE A 211 5.79 3.05 -1.46
N LEU A 212 4.66 3.35 -2.10
CA LEU A 212 3.33 2.85 -1.79
C LEU A 212 2.93 1.84 -2.86
N ALA A 213 2.55 0.63 -2.45
CA ALA A 213 1.91 -0.36 -3.29
C ALA A 213 0.40 -0.33 -3.01
N MET A 214 -0.41 -0.34 -4.07
CA MET A 214 -1.87 -0.35 -3.97
C MET A 214 -2.43 -1.39 -4.95
N ASP A 215 -3.32 -2.25 -4.48
CA ASP A 215 -4.05 -3.19 -5.33
C ASP A 215 -5.26 -2.51 -6.01
N ALA A 216 -5.87 -3.21 -6.97
CA ALA A 216 -7.02 -2.72 -7.72
C ALA A 216 -8.30 -2.54 -6.86
N SER A 217 -8.40 -3.26 -5.74
CA SER A 217 -9.49 -3.21 -4.77
C SER A 217 -9.32 -2.10 -3.70
N GLY A 218 -8.16 -1.45 -3.69
CA GLY A 218 -7.82 -0.27 -2.90
C GLY A 218 -7.15 -0.52 -1.54
N ALA A 219 -6.70 -1.75 -1.23
CA ALA A 219 -5.80 -1.92 -0.10
C ALA A 219 -4.37 -1.55 -0.50
N SER A 220 -3.55 -1.21 0.50
CA SER A 220 -2.24 -0.61 0.26
C SER A 220 -1.23 -0.92 1.35
N ALA A 221 0.04 -1.00 0.98
CA ALA A 221 1.18 -1.20 1.86
C ALA A 221 2.32 -0.25 1.50
N GLN A 222 3.11 0.16 2.49
CA GLN A 222 4.31 0.99 2.29
C GLN A 222 5.57 0.17 2.57
N GLY A 223 6.61 0.39 1.77
CA GLY A 223 7.91 -0.24 1.94
C GLY A 223 9.03 0.62 1.37
N SER A 224 10.26 0.17 1.56
CA SER A 224 11.44 0.79 0.96
C SER A 224 12.38 -0.26 0.37
N VAL A 225 13.20 0.16 -0.60
CA VAL A 225 14.30 -0.63 -1.16
C VAL A 225 15.58 0.20 -1.19
N GLN A 226 16.73 -0.48 -1.10
CA GLN A 226 18.04 0.17 -1.10
C GLN A 226 18.80 -0.03 -2.41
N VAL A 227 19.43 1.03 -2.91
CA VAL A 227 20.29 1.03 -4.10
C VAL A 227 21.68 1.55 -3.74
N CYS A 228 22.71 0.76 -4.02
CA CYS A 228 24.09 1.03 -3.64
C CYS A 228 24.94 1.53 -4.82
N VAL A 229 25.70 2.61 -4.61
CA VAL A 229 26.76 3.12 -5.51
C VAL A 229 28.13 2.86 -4.87
N PRO A 230 28.71 1.66 -5.02
CA PRO A 230 29.83 1.22 -4.20
C PRO A 230 31.14 1.91 -4.57
N GLN A 231 32.03 2.17 -3.60
CA GLN A 231 33.33 2.83 -3.85
C GLN A 231 34.24 2.06 -4.83
N ARG A 232 34.07 0.74 -4.91
CA ARG A 232 34.82 -0.17 -5.79
C ARG A 232 33.83 -1.08 -6.52
N PRO A 233 34.17 -1.65 -7.70
CA PRO A 233 33.23 -2.45 -8.50
C PRO A 233 32.50 -3.57 -7.73
N HIS A 234 33.16 -4.10 -6.70
CA HIS A 234 32.66 -5.16 -5.82
C HIS A 234 32.74 -4.78 -4.34
N GLY A 235 32.81 -3.49 -4.01
CA GLY A 235 32.74 -3.03 -2.62
C GLY A 235 31.31 -3.05 -2.12
N ASP A 236 31.11 -3.21 -0.82
CA ASP A 236 29.79 -3.02 -0.22
C ASP A 236 29.60 -1.53 0.10
N CYS A 237 28.35 -1.06 0.04
CA CYS A 237 27.99 0.22 0.61
C CYS A 237 27.68 0.01 2.09
N VAL A 238 27.97 1.02 2.90
CA VAL A 238 27.61 1.04 4.32
C VAL A 238 26.57 2.14 4.46
N ASP A 239 25.36 1.75 4.83
CA ASP A 239 24.28 2.69 5.13
C ASP A 239 24.59 3.41 6.44
N ASP A 240 24.99 4.68 6.33
CA ASP A 240 25.30 5.55 7.47
C ASP A 240 24.06 6.31 8.00
N GLY A 241 22.87 6.04 7.45
CA GLY A 241 21.59 6.67 7.79
C GLY A 241 21.11 7.65 6.73
N GLN A 242 19.83 7.54 6.35
CA GLN A 242 19.22 8.30 5.25
C GLN A 242 18.82 9.74 5.67
N ASP A 243 19.82 10.63 5.78
CA ASP A 243 19.64 11.97 6.32
C ASP A 243 19.32 13.05 5.26
N TYR A 244 19.39 12.73 3.97
CA TYR A 244 19.25 13.71 2.89
C TYR A 244 18.13 13.34 1.92
N ASP A 245 17.23 14.29 1.63
CA ASP A 245 16.26 14.17 0.54
C ASP A 245 17.00 14.24 -0.79
N SER A 246 16.93 13.18 -1.59
CA SER A 246 17.62 13.12 -2.88
C SER A 246 16.90 13.94 -3.95
N THR A 247 15.64 14.32 -3.73
CA THR A 247 14.84 15.09 -4.69
C THR A 247 15.03 16.59 -4.55
N ASP A 248 15.68 17.04 -3.47
CA ASP A 248 16.00 18.44 -3.22
C ASP A 248 17.45 18.80 -3.63
N PRO A 249 17.66 20.06 -4.06
CA PRO A 249 18.96 20.69 -4.27
C PRO A 249 19.97 20.70 -3.12
#